data_AF-A0AA36L1I6-F1
#
_entry.id   AF-A0AA36L1I6-F1
#
_cell.length_a   1.000
_cell.length_b   1.000
_cell.length_c   1.000
_cell.angle_alpha   90.00
_cell.angle_beta   90.00
_cell.angle_gamma   90.00
#
_symmetry.space_group_name_H-M   'P 1'
#
loop_
_entity.id
_entity.type
_entity.pdbx_description
1 polymer ?
#
loop_
_entity_poly.entity_id
_entity_poly.type
_entity_poly.pdbx_seq_one_letter_code
_entity_poly.pdbx_strand_id
1 'polypeptide(L)'
;MALLELIQKHIRQRDLIGLVEQMACLLSSGYANDRQIKGLFNYILQTGDAVRFNDFIDGVAERSPKHKESLMTIAERLRQEGEQSKALHIAKIMLESGVPLADIMRFTGVSEEELAAASQ
;
A
#
# COMPACT_ATOMS: atom_id res chain seq x y z
N MET A 1 -1.79 11.11 -18.20
CA MET A 1 -1.93 12.26 -17.27
C MET A 1 -3.13 12.15 -16.33
N ALA A 2 -4.25 11.53 -16.73
CA ALA A 2 -5.48 11.48 -15.93
C ALA A 2 -5.35 10.92 -14.50
N LEU A 3 -4.58 9.85 -14.26
CA LEU A 3 -4.54 9.23 -12.93
C LEU A 3 -3.84 10.10 -11.88
N LEU A 4 -2.78 10.83 -12.23
CA LEU A 4 -2.04 11.61 -11.23
C LEU A 4 -2.87 12.78 -10.69
N GLU A 5 -3.61 13.47 -11.56
CA GLU A 5 -4.59 14.51 -11.16
C GLU A 5 -5.70 13.94 -10.29
N LEU A 6 -6.15 12.73 -10.63
CA LEU A 6 -7.20 12.03 -9.92
C LEU A 6 -6.74 11.65 -8.52
N ILE A 7 -5.54 11.08 -8.38
CA ILE A 7 -4.90 10.85 -7.08
C ILE A 7 -4.79 12.15 -6.30
N GLN A 8 -4.25 13.22 -6.90
CA GLN A 8 -4.06 14.51 -6.23
C GLN A 8 -5.38 15.17 -5.77
N LYS A 9 -6.46 15.04 -6.54
CA LYS A 9 -7.81 15.51 -6.16
C LYS A 9 -8.33 14.74 -4.94
N HIS A 10 -8.16 13.42 -4.92
CA HIS A 10 -8.69 12.56 -3.86
C HIS A 10 -7.82 12.62 -2.60
N ILE A 11 -6.51 12.92 -2.72
CA ILE A 11 -5.66 13.27 -1.57
C ILE A 11 -6.27 14.42 -0.76
N ARG A 12 -6.85 15.40 -1.46
CA ARG A 12 -7.46 16.58 -0.86
C ARG A 12 -8.85 16.32 -0.28
N GLN A 13 -9.61 15.39 -0.88
CA GLN A 13 -11.00 15.10 -0.51
C GLN A 13 -11.14 13.92 0.48
N ARG A 14 -10.12 13.05 0.60
CA ARG A 14 -10.16 11.79 1.38
C ARG A 14 -11.35 10.88 1.08
N ASP A 15 -11.97 11.04 -0.10
CA ASP A 15 -13.09 10.21 -0.55
C ASP A 15 -12.54 9.04 -1.36
N LEU A 16 -12.40 7.89 -0.68
CA LEU A 16 -11.95 6.64 -1.28
C LEU A 16 -13.05 5.93 -2.06
N ILE A 17 -14.33 6.20 -1.77
CA ILE A 17 -15.44 5.52 -2.42
C ILE A 17 -15.69 6.12 -3.81
N GLY A 18 -15.59 7.45 -3.96
CA GLY A 18 -15.64 8.12 -5.27
C GLY A 18 -14.54 7.71 -6.25
N LEU A 19 -13.46 7.10 -5.74
CA LEU A 19 -12.32 6.62 -6.52
C LEU A 19 -12.57 5.23 -7.14
N VAL A 20 -13.44 4.41 -6.54
CA VAL A 20 -13.68 3.02 -6.94
C VAL A 20 -14.21 2.95 -8.37
N GLU A 21 -15.21 3.77 -8.69
CA GLU A 21 -15.84 3.80 -10.01
C GLU A 21 -14.88 4.26 -11.11
N GLN A 22 -14.10 5.29 -10.82
CA GLN A 22 -13.07 5.80 -11.73
C GLN A 22 -11.97 4.77 -11.97
N MET A 23 -11.57 4.02 -10.94
CA MET A 23 -10.56 2.97 -11.10
C MET A 23 -11.07 1.77 -11.87
N ALA A 24 -12.30 1.32 -11.62
CA ALA A 24 -12.92 0.28 -12.43
C ALA A 24 -12.95 0.69 -13.90
N CYS A 25 -13.32 1.94 -14.20
CA CYS A 25 -13.32 2.48 -15.56
C CYS A 25 -11.92 2.47 -16.21
N LEU A 26 -10.88 2.92 -15.47
CA LEU A 26 -9.49 2.97 -15.97
C LEU A 26 -8.89 1.58 -16.24
N LEU A 27 -9.23 0.59 -15.41
CA LEU A 27 -8.85 -0.81 -15.61
C LEU A 27 -9.58 -1.40 -16.82
N SER A 28 -10.89 -1.16 -16.94
CA SER A 28 -11.69 -1.59 -18.08
C SER A 28 -11.27 -0.94 -19.40
N SER A 29 -10.75 0.30 -19.36
CA SER A 29 -10.27 1.01 -20.54
C SER A 29 -8.82 0.69 -20.91
N GLY A 30 -8.09 -0.09 -20.09
CA GLY A 30 -6.68 -0.46 -20.33
C GLY A 30 -5.68 0.70 -20.25
N TYR A 31 -6.07 1.84 -19.67
CA TYR A 31 -5.23 3.05 -19.59
C TYR A 31 -4.43 3.14 -18.28
N ALA A 32 -4.72 2.30 -17.29
CA ALA A 32 -3.94 2.20 -16.07
C ALA A 32 -2.82 1.15 -16.22
N ASN A 33 -1.59 1.56 -15.98
CA ASN A 33 -0.45 0.64 -15.90
C ASN A 33 -0.16 0.22 -14.44
N ASP A 34 0.61 -0.85 -14.26
CA ASP A 34 0.91 -1.41 -12.93
C ASP A 34 1.55 -0.40 -11.96
N ARG A 35 2.35 0.54 -12.48
CA ARG A 35 2.99 1.59 -11.66
C ARG A 35 1.97 2.56 -11.06
N GLN A 36 0.97 2.89 -11.86
CA GLN A 36 -0.14 3.77 -11.51
C GLN A 36 -1.07 3.13 -10.48
N ILE A 37 -1.36 1.84 -10.67
CA ILE A 37 -2.15 1.02 -9.73
C ILE A 37 -1.40 0.90 -8.39
N LYS A 38 -0.10 0.57 -8.41
CA LYS A 38 0.75 0.52 -7.21
C LYS A 38 0.83 1.86 -6.48
N GLY A 39 1.00 2.97 -7.20
CA GLY A 39 1.10 4.30 -6.58
C GLY A 39 -0.16 4.69 -5.81
N LEU A 40 -1.34 4.33 -6.33
CA LEU A 40 -2.61 4.55 -5.66
C LEU A 40 -2.72 3.72 -4.38
N PHE A 41 -2.47 2.41 -4.47
CA PHE A 41 -2.56 1.54 -3.30
C PHE A 41 -1.55 1.91 -2.20
N ASN A 42 -0.34 2.29 -2.57
CA ASN A 42 0.65 2.82 -1.62
C ASN A 42 0.13 4.05 -0.89
N TYR A 43 -0.57 4.95 -1.58
CA TYR A 43 -1.19 6.11 -0.95
C TYR A 43 -2.29 5.71 0.05
N ILE A 44 -3.15 4.75 -0.29
CA ILE A 44 -4.21 4.29 0.60
C ILE A 44 -3.63 3.59 1.85
N LEU A 45 -2.59 2.77 1.68
CA LEU A 45 -1.90 2.12 2.79
C LEU A 45 -1.17 3.12 3.70
N GLN A 46 -0.53 4.14 3.12
CA GLN A 46 0.17 5.19 3.87
C GLN A 46 -0.77 6.12 4.62
N THR A 47 -2.00 6.32 4.15
CA THR A 47 -3.01 7.13 4.86
C THR A 47 -3.63 6.41 6.05
N GLY A 48 -3.28 5.14 6.28
CA GLY A 48 -3.52 4.44 7.54
C GLY A 48 -4.93 3.88 7.73
N ASP A 49 -5.81 3.99 6.73
CA ASP A 49 -7.16 3.45 6.82
C ASP A 49 -7.24 2.08 6.13
N ALA A 50 -6.74 1.06 6.84
CA ALA A 50 -6.72 -0.33 6.37
C ALA A 50 -8.15 -0.89 6.15
N VAL A 51 -9.16 -0.34 6.83
CA VAL A 51 -10.56 -0.72 6.62
C VAL A 51 -11.04 -0.21 5.26
N ARG A 52 -10.84 1.08 4.98
CA ARG A 52 -11.20 1.65 3.67
C ARG A 52 -10.37 1.07 2.53
N PHE A 53 -9.15 0.58 2.78
CA PHE A 53 -8.36 -0.13 1.77
C PHE A 53 -9.03 -1.42 1.30
N ASN A 54 -9.58 -2.22 2.21
CA ASN A 54 -10.25 -3.47 1.87
C ASN A 54 -11.56 -3.21 1.13
N ASP A 55 -12.37 -2.29 1.64
CA ASP A 55 -13.64 -1.91 0.99
C ASP A 55 -13.40 -1.35 -0.43
N PHE A 56 -12.30 -0.62 -0.61
CA PHE A 56 -11.89 -0.11 -1.91
C PHE A 56 -11.47 -1.23 -2.87
N ILE A 57 -10.62 -2.15 -2.41
CA ILE A 57 -10.18 -3.31 -3.20
C ILE A 57 -11.37 -4.15 -3.64
N ASP A 58 -12.26 -4.48 -2.71
CA ASP A 58 -13.45 -5.28 -2.99
C ASP A 58 -14.36 -4.56 -3.98
N GLY A 59 -14.58 -3.26 -3.79
CA GLY A 59 -15.40 -2.46 -4.70
C GLY A 59 -14.84 -2.36 -6.13
N VAL A 60 -13.52 -2.31 -6.31
CA VAL A 60 -12.88 -2.30 -7.64
C VAL A 60 -12.91 -3.70 -8.25
N ALA A 61 -12.66 -4.74 -7.45
CA ALA A 61 -12.67 -6.13 -7.90
C ALA A 61 -14.07 -6.61 -8.35
N GLU A 62 -15.13 -6.21 -7.64
CA GLU A 62 -16.52 -6.49 -8.04
C GLU A 62 -16.87 -5.88 -9.41
N ARG A 63 -16.41 -4.65 -9.65
CA ARG A 63 -16.67 -3.93 -10.90
C ARG A 63 -15.74 -4.34 -12.04
N SER A 64 -14.67 -5.08 -11.75
CA SER A 64 -13.72 -5.56 -12.75
C SER A 64 -13.40 -7.06 -12.55
N PRO A 65 -14.37 -7.97 -12.78
CA PRO A 65 -14.19 -9.41 -12.53
C PRO A 65 -12.98 -10.01 -13.25
N LYS A 66 -12.66 -9.50 -14.44
CA LYS A 66 -11.49 -9.91 -15.25
C LYS A 66 -10.15 -9.64 -14.57
N HIS A 67 -10.08 -8.63 -13.70
CA HIS A 67 -8.84 -8.20 -13.03
C HIS A 67 -8.80 -8.55 -11.55
N LYS A 68 -9.86 -9.19 -11.02
CA LYS A 68 -10.02 -9.51 -9.60
C LYS A 68 -8.80 -10.23 -9.02
N GLU A 69 -8.36 -11.33 -9.62
CA GLU A 69 -7.22 -12.10 -9.11
C GLU A 69 -5.92 -11.29 -9.07
N SER A 70 -5.63 -10.54 -10.14
CA SER A 70 -4.46 -9.68 -10.22
C SER A 70 -4.51 -8.54 -9.19
N LEU A 71 -5.68 -7.93 -8.99
CA LEU A 71 -5.89 -6.88 -8.00
C LEU A 71 -5.70 -7.40 -6.58
N MET A 72 -6.26 -8.56 -6.26
CA MET A 72 -6.07 -9.20 -4.95
C MET A 72 -4.61 -9.54 -4.70
N THR A 73 -3.90 -10.06 -5.71
CA THR A 73 -2.46 -10.36 -5.62
C THR A 73 -1.64 -9.10 -5.36
N ILE A 74 -1.95 -8.00 -6.05
CA ILE A 74 -1.28 -6.70 -5.84
C ILE A 74 -1.61 -6.17 -4.44
N ALA A 75 -2.86 -6.24 -4.01
CA ALA A 75 -3.29 -5.78 -2.69
C ALA A 75 -2.58 -6.51 -1.56
N GLU A 76 -2.46 -7.84 -1.68
CA GLU A 76 -1.79 -8.69 -0.70
C GLU A 76 -0.29 -8.35 -0.61
N ARG A 77 0.39 -8.24 -1.76
CA ARG A 77 1.80 -7.86 -1.79
C ARG A 77 2.02 -6.48 -1.15
N LEU A 78 1.16 -5.52 -1.45
CA LEU A 78 1.29 -4.16 -0.90
C LEU A 78 1.00 -4.13 0.60
N ARG A 79 0.08 -4.96 1.11
CA ARG A 79 -0.14 -5.12 2.55
C ARG A 79 1.11 -5.65 3.24
N GLN A 80 1.72 -6.69 2.70
CA GLN A 80 2.96 -7.26 3.20
C GLN A 80 4.10 -6.23 3.19
N GLU A 81 4.28 -5.51 2.08
CA GLU A 81 5.26 -4.42 1.97
C GLU A 81 5.00 -3.31 3.01
N GLY A 82 3.73 -2.96 3.25
CA GLY A 82 3.33 -1.97 4.25
C GLY A 82 3.58 -2.42 5.70
N GLU A 83 3.31 -3.68 6.02
CA GLU A 83 3.59 -4.27 7.34
C GLU A 83 5.09 -4.37 7.59
N GLN A 84 5.85 -4.86 6.60
CA GLN A 84 7.32 -4.92 6.66
C GLN A 84 7.92 -3.52 6.82
N SER A 85 7.40 -2.52 6.09
CA SER A 85 7.84 -1.14 6.21
C SER A 85 7.59 -0.56 7.61
N LYS A 86 6.43 -0.85 8.22
CA LYS A 86 6.12 -0.45 9.61
C LYS A 86 7.03 -1.16 10.62
N ALA A 87 7.22 -2.47 10.49
CA ALA A 87 8.10 -3.24 11.36
C ALA A 87 9.54 -2.71 11.32
N LEU A 88 10.03 -2.40 10.11
CA LEU A 88 11.35 -1.80 9.89
C LEU A 88 11.45 -0.38 10.46
N HIS A 89 10.40 0.43 10.33
CA HIS A 89 10.35 1.76 10.94
C HIS A 89 10.42 1.69 12.47
N ILE A 90 9.67 0.79 13.09
CA ILE A 90 9.73 0.55 14.54
C ILE A 90 11.12 0.05 14.95
N ALA A 91 11.70 -0.89 14.19
CA ALA A 91 13.03 -1.43 14.45
C ALA A 91 14.10 -0.33 14.43
N LYS A 92 14.02 0.63 13.49
CA LYS A 92 14.90 1.81 13.44
C LYS A 92 14.76 2.70 14.67
N ILE A 93 13.52 3.03 15.08
CA ILE A 93 13.28 3.83 16.30
C ILE A 93 13.85 3.13 17.54
N MET A 94 13.67 1.81 17.64
CA MET A 94 14.23 1.02 18.74
C MET A 94 15.76 1.04 18.74
N LEU A 95 16.39 0.93 17.56
CA LEU A 95 17.84 1.02 17.42
C LEU A 95 18.37 2.40 17.83
N GLU A 96 17.74 3.47 17.36
CA GLU A 96 18.06 4.85 17.74
C GLU A 96 17.88 5.09 19.25
N SER A 97 16.92 4.40 19.87
CA SER A 97 16.66 4.44 21.31
C SER A 97 17.63 3.55 22.12
N GLY A 98 18.57 2.87 21.47
CA GLY A 98 19.58 2.03 22.12
C GLY A 98 19.10 0.64 22.53
N VAL A 99 17.99 0.14 21.97
CA VAL A 99 17.51 -1.23 22.23
C VAL A 99 18.50 -2.24 21.61
N PRO A 100 18.87 -3.31 22.33
CA PRO A 100 19.75 -4.34 21.79
C PRO A 100 19.18 -5.00 20.52
N LEU A 101 20.04 -5.26 19.53
CA LEU A 101 19.62 -5.85 18.24
C LEU A 101 18.87 -7.17 18.40
N ALA A 102 19.28 -8.02 19.33
CA ALA A 102 18.59 -9.29 19.63
C ALA A 102 17.14 -9.08 20.10
N ASP A 103 16.88 -8.04 20.91
CA ASP A 103 15.54 -7.71 21.36
C ASP A 103 14.72 -7.06 20.23
N ILE A 104 15.35 -6.22 19.39
CA ILE A 104 14.71 -5.64 18.20
C ILE A 104 14.20 -6.75 17.29
N MET A 105 15.07 -7.69 16.89
CA MET A 105 14.70 -8.81 16.03
C MET A 105 13.59 -9.66 16.64
N ARG A 106 13.64 -9.91 17.96
CA ARG A 106 12.61 -10.68 18.67
C ARG A 106 11.24 -9.98 18.67
N PHE A 107 11.21 -8.65 18.77
CA PHE A 107 9.97 -7.88 18.91
C PHE A 107 9.36 -7.43 17.58
N THR A 108 10.18 -7.14 16.58
CA THR A 108 9.70 -6.67 15.27
C THR A 108 9.66 -7.76 14.21
N GLY A 109 10.36 -8.88 14.43
CA GLY A 109 10.52 -9.96 13.44
C GLY A 109 11.42 -9.58 12.25
N VAL A 110 12.02 -8.38 12.28
CA VAL A 110 12.92 -7.88 11.23
C VAL A 110 14.31 -8.47 11.43
N SER A 111 14.90 -8.97 10.36
CA SER A 111 16.27 -9.49 10.34
C SER A 111 17.32 -8.37 10.32
N GLU A 112 18.54 -8.72 10.73
CA GLU A 112 19.68 -7.78 10.65
C GLU A 112 19.98 -7.35 9.20
N GLU A 113 19.83 -8.25 8.24
CA GLU A 113 20.01 -7.96 6.81
C GLU A 113 19.00 -6.91 6.31
N GLU A 114 17.73 -7.01 6.71
CA GLU A 114 16.69 -6.03 6.36
C GLU A 114 16.93 -4.67 7.02
N LEU A 115 17.41 -4.64 8.26
CA LEU A 115 17.82 -3.42 8.96
C LEU A 115 19.03 -2.75 8.27
N ALA A 116 20.01 -3.54 7.84
CA ALA A 116 21.19 -3.05 7.13
C ALA A 116 20.84 -2.50 5.74
N ALA A 117 20.03 -3.23 4.97
CA ALA A 117 19.58 -2.80 3.64
C ALA A 117 18.75 -1.51 3.67
N ALA A 118 18.04 -1.26 4.77
CA ALA A 118 17.24 -0.06 4.96
C ALA A 118 18.04 1.18 5.39
N SER A 119 19.33 1.02 5.72
CA SER A 119 20.20 2.07 6.24
C SER A 119 21.11 2.70 5.16
N GLN A 120 20.89 2.37 3.88
CA GLN A 120 21.61 2.91 2.72
C GLN A 120 20.85 4.02 1.99
#